data_AF-A0A9W8WNR9-F1
#
_entry.id   AF-A0A9W8WNR9-F1
#
_cell.length_a   1.000
_cell.length_b   1.000
_cell.length_c   1.000
_cell.angle_alpha   90.00
_cell.angle_beta   90.00
_cell.angle_gamma   90.00
#
_symmetry.space_group_name_H-M   'P 1'
#
loop_
_entity.id
_entity.type
_entity.pdbx_description
1 polymer ?
#
loop_
_entity_poly.entity_id
_entity_poly.type
_entity_poly.pdbx_seq_one_letter_code
_entity_poly.pdbx_strand_id
1 'polypeptide(L)' 'MHAQFGNMLVLAAVFKSQLCRYLPRDTQLTKNNLILLMDRTCKVLGEIAPNSPILEMDLKILRNVRKQLDLYP' A
#
# COMPACT_ATOMS: atom_id res chain seq x y z
N MET A 1 10.43 -0.18 10.43
CA MET A 1 9.66 0.29 9.25
C MET A 1 9.07 -0.83 8.39
N HIS A 2 9.56 -2.08 8.52
CA HIS A 2 9.00 -3.27 7.86
C HIS A 2 7.46 -3.45 8.03
N ALA A 3 6.90 -2.99 9.15
CA ALA A 3 5.47 -3.01 9.39
C ALA A 3 4.65 -2.15 8.40
N GLN A 4 5.19 -1.04 7.89
CA GLN A 4 4.45 -0.16 6.95
C GLN A 4 4.27 -0.83 5.59
N PHE A 5 5.28 -1.57 5.14
CA PHE A 5 5.20 -2.40 3.93
C PHE A 5 4.11 -3.48 4.07
N GLY A 6 4.20 -4.29 5.13
CA GLY A 6 3.25 -5.37 5.38
C GLY A 6 1.81 -4.86 5.51
N ASN A 7 1.61 -3.76 6.23
CA ASN A 7 0.29 -3.14 6.39
C ASN A 7 -0.29 -2.71 5.05
N MET A 8 0.51 -2.13 4.14
CA MET A 8 0.00 -1.77 2.82
C MET A 8 -0.40 -2.96 1.98
N LEU A 9 0.32 -4.08 2.06
CA LEU A 9 -0.10 -5.31 1.38
C LEU A 9 -1.43 -5.84 1.91
N VAL A 10 -1.62 -5.83 3.23
CA VAL A 10 -2.87 -6.26 3.85
C VAL A 10 -4.03 -5.36 3.43
N LEU A 11 -3.87 -4.03 3.50
CA LEU A 11 -4.91 -3.09 3.10
C LEU A 11 -5.27 -3.25 1.62
N ALA A 12 -4.28 -3.40 0.75
CA ALA A 12 -4.48 -3.60 -0.68
C ALA A 12 -5.18 -4.93 -0.98
N ALA A 13 -4.82 -6.00 -0.27
CA ALA A 13 -5.47 -7.31 -0.39
C ALA A 13 -6.93 -7.26 0.10
N VAL A 14 -7.18 -6.66 1.27
CA VAL A 14 -8.54 -6.51 1.81
C VAL A 14 -9.42 -5.72 0.84
N PHE A 15 -8.92 -4.59 0.34
CA PHE A 15 -9.66 -3.74 -0.61
C PHE A 15 -10.01 -4.47 -1.91
N LYS A 16 -9.11 -5.29 -2.45
CA LYS A 16 -9.36 -6.10 -3.66
C LYS A 16 -10.32 -7.27 -3.38
N SER A 17 -10.31 -7.80 -2.17
CA SER A 17 -11.00 -9.03 -1.82
C SER A 17 -12.49 -8.81 -1.56
N GLN A 18 -13.22 -9.92 -1.56
CA GLN A 18 -14.61 -9.94 -1.12
C GLN A 18 -14.78 -9.60 0.37
N LEU A 19 -13.70 -9.58 1.17
CA LEU A 19 -13.75 -9.22 2.59
C LEU A 19 -14.03 -7.74 2.80
N CYS A 20 -13.78 -6.88 1.80
CA CYS A 20 -14.10 -5.46 1.87
C CYS A 20 -15.59 -5.22 2.21
N ARG A 21 -16.48 -6.16 1.83
CA ARG A 21 -17.92 -6.09 2.14
C ARG A 21 -18.25 -6.21 3.64
N TYR A 22 -17.36 -6.81 4.42
CA TYR A 22 -17.54 -7.02 5.86
C TYR A 22 -16.95 -5.88 6.70
N LEU A 23 -16.32 -4.90 6.06
CA LEU A 23 -15.86 -3.71 6.77
C LEU A 23 -17.06 -2.87 7.23
N PRO A 24 -16.91 -2.13 8.34
CA PRO A 24 -17.90 -1.14 8.76
C PRO A 24 -18.21 -0.17 7.62
N ARG A 25 -19.48 0.27 7.50
CA ARG A 25 -19.90 1.18 6.42
C ARG A 25 -19.17 2.52 6.44
N ASP A 26 -18.73 2.93 7.63
CA ASP A 26 -17.95 4.14 7.92
C ASP A 26 -16.43 3.94 7.81
N THR A 27 -16.00 2.80 7.25
CA THR A 27 -14.58 2.51 7.03
C THR A 27 -13.89 3.60 6.19
N GLN A 28 -12.68 3.96 6.61
CA GLN A 28 -11.82 4.87 5.86
C GLN A 28 -11.03 4.17 4.75
N LEU A 29 -11.24 2.86 4.53
CA LEU A 29 -10.60 2.12 3.44
C LEU A 29 -11.33 2.34 2.11
N THR A 30 -11.29 3.58 1.61
CA THR A 30 -11.79 3.96 0.29
C THR A 30 -10.68 3.88 -0.76
N LYS A 31 -11.02 3.84 -2.06
CA LYS A 31 -10.02 3.86 -3.14
C LYS A 31 -9.09 5.07 -3.00
N ASN A 32 -9.64 6.26 -2.75
CA ASN A 32 -8.89 7.50 -2.63
C ASN A 32 -7.93 7.47 -1.43
N ASN A 33 -8.41 7.02 -0.26
CA ASN A 33 -7.55 6.91 0.92
C ASN A 33 -6.45 5.87 0.72
N LEU A 34 -6.76 4.76 0.03
CA LEU A 34 -5.77 3.73 -0.30
C LEU A 34 -4.70 4.27 -1.26
N ILE A 35 -5.07 5.05 -2.28
CA ILE A 35 -4.13 5.72 -3.20
C ILE A 35 -3.19 6.65 -2.41
N LEU A 36 -3.75 7.52 -1.55
CA LEU A 36 -2.99 8.47 -0.75
C LEU A 36 -2.02 7.78 0.22
N LEU A 37 -2.48 6.73 0.90
CA LEU A 37 -1.66 5.94 1.82
C LEU A 37 -0.55 5.20 1.07
N MET A 38 -0.85 4.60 -0.07
CA MET A 38 0.13 3.91 -0.91
C MET A 38 1.20 4.88 -1.42
N ASP A 39 0.81 6.07 -1.88
CA ASP A 39 1.74 7.09 -2.37
C ASP A 39 2.68 7.57 -1.26
N ARG A 40 2.12 7.90 -0.09
CA ARG A 40 2.89 8.29 1.09
C ARG A 40 3.87 7.19 1.52
N THR A 41 3.42 5.93 1.52
CA THR A 41 4.26 4.79 1.93
C THR A 41 5.42 4.59 0.95
N CYS A 42 5.16 4.68 -0.35
CA CYS A 42 6.20 4.61 -1.38
C CYS A 42 7.23 5.75 -1.26
N LYS A 43 6.78 6.98 -0.94
CA LYS A 43 7.68 8.12 -0.72
C LYS A 43 8.62 7.88 0.46
N VAL A 44 8.07 7.52 1.62
CA VAL A 44 8.85 7.26 2.85
C VAL A 44 9.84 6.11 2.63
N LEU A 45 9.40 5.01 1.99
CA LEU A 45 10.32 3.91 1.67
C LEU A 45 11.39 4.34 0.66
N GLY A 46 11.06 5.17 -0.32
CA GLY A 46 12.00 5.69 -1.31
C GLY A 46 13.09 6.58 -0.72
N GLU A 47 12.79 7.37 0.30
CA GLU A 47 13.77 8.21 1.01
C GLU A 47 14.81 7.37 1.76
N ILE A 48 14.45 6.17 2.19
CA ILE A 48 15.26 5.33 3.08
C ILE A 48 15.89 4.14 2.32
N ALA A 49 15.33 3.78 1.16
CA ALA A 49 15.80 2.70 0.29
C ALA A 49 17.30 2.76 -0.06
N PRO A 50 17.94 3.93 -0.31
CA PRO A 50 19.37 3.99 -0.61
C PRO A 50 20.26 3.38 0.49
N ASN A 51 19.75 3.31 1.73
CA ASN A 51 20.48 2.79 2.89
C ASN A 51 20.14 1.31 3.20
N SER A 52 19.23 0.68 2.44
CA SER A 52 18.80 -0.68 2.70
C SER A 52 18.27 -1.37 1.44
N PRO A 53 18.98 -2.37 0.89
CA PRO A 53 18.53 -3.17 -0.26
C PRO A 53 17.16 -3.83 -0.06
N ILE A 54 16.82 -4.17 1.18
CA ILE A 54 15.51 -4.78 1.52
C ILE A 54 14.38 -3.78 1.28
N LEU A 55 14.57 -2.52 1.68
CA LEU A 55 13.55 -1.47 1.47
C LEU A 55 13.40 -1.10 0.00
N GLU A 56 14.47 -1.23 -0.80
CA GLU A 56 14.38 -1.08 -2.25
C GLU A 56 13.50 -2.17 -2.88
N MET A 57 13.63 -3.41 -2.41
CA MET A 57 12.79 -4.53 -2.84
C MET A 57 11.33 -4.32 -2.42
N ASP A 58 11.09 -3.95 -1.16
CA ASP A 58 9.76 -3.63 -0.62
C ASP A 58 9.07 -2.54 -1.48
N LEU A 59 9.82 -1.50 -1.86
CA LEU A 59 9.32 -0.43 -2.72
C LEU A 59 8.95 -0.92 -4.12
N LYS A 60 9.77 -1.80 -4.73
CA LYS A 60 9.46 -2.41 -6.03
C LYS A 60 8.17 -3.24 -5.97
N ILE A 61 7.99 -4.01 -4.90
CA ILE A 61 6.77 -4.81 -4.68
C ILE A 61 5.56 -3.90 -4.56
N LEU A 62 5.61 -2.85 -3.73
CA LEU A 62 4.48 -1.92 -3.58
C LEU A 62 4.11 -1.19 -4.87
N ARG A 63 5.10 -0.78 -5.68
CA ARG A 63 4.85 -0.19 -7.00
C ARG A 63 4.16 -1.17 -7.95
N ASN A 64 4.52 -2.45 -7.90
CA ASN A 64 3.84 -3.48 -8.68
C ASN A 64 2.40 -3.70 -8.22
N VAL A 65 2.16 -3.76 -6.90
CA VAL A 65 0.80 -3.86 -6.34
C VAL A 65 -0.05 -2.66 -6.73
N ARG A 66 0.50 -1.44 -6.64
CA ARG A 66 -0.14 -0.20 -7.10
C ARG A 66 -0.61 -0.30 -8.56
N LYS A 67 0.24 -0.84 -9.44
CA LYS A 67 -0.08 -1.06 -10.85
C LYS A 67 -1.20 -2.08 -11.04
N GLN A 68 -1.15 -3.21 -10.34
CA GLN A 68 -2.16 -4.27 -10.47
C GLN A 68 -3.56 -3.86 -10.00
N LEU A 69 -3.64 -2.89 -9.08
CA LEU A 69 -4.88 -2.41 -8.49
C LEU A 69 -5.38 -1.09 -9.08
N ASP A 70 -4.68 -0.56 -10.09
CA ASP A 70 -5.00 0.73 -10.69
C ASP A 70 -5.13 1.85 -9.65
N LEU A 71 -4.12 1.93 -8.76
CA LEU A 71 -4.05 2.91 -7.67
C LEU A 71 -3.17 4.10 -8.06
N TYR A 72 -3.46 4.71 -9.22
CA TYR A 72 -2.86 5.97 -9.65
C TYR A 72 -3.78 7.14 -9.30
N PRO A 73 -3.23 8.30 -8.92
CA PRO A 73 -4.01 9.53 -8.77
C PRO A 73 -4.62 9.94 -10.12
#